data_AF-A0A951MX28-F1
#
_entry.id   AF-A0A951MX28-F1
#
_cell.length_a   1.000
_cell.length_b   1.000
_cell.length_c   1.000
_cell.angle_alpha   90.00
_cell.angle_beta   90.00
_cell.angle_gamma   90.00
#
_symmetry.space_group_name_H-M   'P 1'
#
loop_
_entity.id
_entity.type
_entity.pdbx_description
1 polymer ?
#
loop_
_entity_poly.entity_id
_entity_poly.type
_entity_poly.pdbx_seq_one_letter_code
_entity_poly.pdbx_strand_id
1 'polypeptide(L)'
;MPPAPVPEAMDVPAVPGYAWDWLQRSRPVVDQLAEVLTGQPPRSGFVDAVRRSFPDDPLVRDAVLSVIATVAFRGRVPSSRPRGVSWDRGLVWWAAVLAGRSPQDYTAPPVEVDQPALFGYVPPPAPSERRALVAALRDLLAQRTGDQIPASAIRQLIAQLEHGSQDDGRGR
;
A
#
# COMPACT_ATOMS: atom_id res chain seq x y z
N MET A 1 15.29 -20.11 -21.40
CA MET A 1 14.96 -19.35 -20.18
C MET A 1 13.85 -18.37 -20.56
N PRO A 2 12.61 -18.55 -20.10
CA PRO A 2 11.56 -17.56 -20.37
C PRO A 2 11.89 -16.25 -19.63
N PRO A 3 11.50 -15.09 -20.17
CA PRO A 3 11.69 -13.81 -19.49
C PRO A 3 10.90 -13.79 -18.18
N ALA A 4 11.48 -13.14 -17.15
CA ALA A 4 10.82 -12.91 -15.88
C ALA A 4 9.48 -12.17 -16.10
N PRO A 5 8.41 -12.49 -15.35
CA PRO A 5 7.16 -11.74 -15.45
C PRO A 5 7.44 -10.28 -15.11
N VAL A 6 7.22 -9.40 -16.09
CA VAL A 6 7.15 -7.95 -15.87
C VAL A 6 6.02 -7.73 -14.85
N PRO A 7 6.23 -6.92 -13.79
CA PRO A 7 5.14 -6.57 -12.89
C PRO A 7 4.02 -5.96 -13.73
N GLU A 8 2.87 -6.64 -13.78
CA GLU A 8 1.70 -6.16 -14.50
C GLU A 8 1.41 -4.74 -14.01
N ALA A 9 1.40 -3.79 -14.94
CA ALA A 9 0.93 -2.45 -14.66
C ALA A 9 -0.45 -2.59 -14.02
N MET A 10 -0.63 -2.04 -12.82
CA MET A 10 -1.94 -2.06 -12.17
C MET A 10 -2.98 -1.59 -13.18
N ASP A 11 -3.91 -2.48 -13.51
CA ASP A 11 -4.98 -2.17 -14.44
C ASP A 11 -5.97 -1.27 -13.69
N VAL A 12 -5.70 0.03 -13.73
CA VAL A 12 -6.49 1.01 -13.00
C VAL A 12 -7.85 1.09 -13.67
N PRO A 13 -8.95 0.80 -12.95
CA PRO A 13 -10.28 0.87 -13.53
C PRO A 13 -10.56 2.27 -14.06
N ALA A 14 -11.36 2.37 -15.12
CA ALA A 14 -11.72 3.64 -15.72
C ALA A 14 -12.26 4.62 -14.65
N VAL A 15 -11.61 5.78 -14.53
CA VAL A 15 -11.91 6.77 -13.49
C VAL A 15 -13.25 7.46 -13.80
N PRO A 16 -14.26 7.34 -12.93
CA PRO A 16 -15.58 7.91 -13.17
C PRO A 16 -15.58 9.43 -13.00
N GLY A 17 -16.54 10.11 -13.66
CA GLY A 17 -16.64 11.57 -13.66
C GLY A 17 -16.64 12.19 -12.26
N TYR A 18 -17.40 11.62 -11.31
CA TYR A 18 -17.47 12.13 -9.94
C TYR A 18 -16.13 12.05 -9.16
N ALA A 19 -15.21 11.17 -9.56
CA ALA A 19 -13.87 11.09 -8.96
C ALA A 19 -12.97 12.22 -9.49
N TRP A 20 -13.13 12.58 -10.77
CA TRP A 20 -12.51 13.77 -11.35
C TRP A 20 -13.10 15.07 -10.79
N ASP A 21 -14.42 15.13 -10.60
CA ASP A 21 -15.09 16.29 -10.02
C ASP A 21 -14.60 16.55 -8.59
N TRP A 22 -14.37 15.50 -7.80
CA TRP A 22 -13.74 15.63 -6.49
C TRP A 22 -12.32 16.19 -6.59
N LEU A 23 -11.50 15.64 -7.50
CA LEU A 23 -10.13 16.10 -7.71
C LEU A 23 -10.11 17.60 -8.07
N GLN A 24 -10.99 18.02 -8.98
CA GLN A 24 -11.13 19.41 -9.41
C GLN A 24 -11.51 20.36 -8.26
N ARG A 25 -12.31 19.91 -7.30
CA ARG A 25 -12.65 20.69 -6.09
C ARG A 25 -11.53 20.69 -5.04
N SER A 26 -10.64 19.71 -5.06
CA SER A 26 -9.61 19.51 -4.04
C SER A 26 -8.37 20.35 -4.31
N ARG A 27 -8.44 21.65 -3.97
CA ARG A 27 -7.32 22.60 -4.16
C ARG A 27 -5.96 22.08 -3.71
N PRO A 28 -5.78 21.52 -2.49
CA PRO A 28 -4.48 21.06 -2.03
C PRO A 28 -3.88 19.96 -2.92
N VAL A 29 -4.73 19.08 -3.47
CA VAL A 29 -4.29 17.98 -4.34
C VAL A 29 -3.96 18.53 -5.72
N VAL A 30 -4.75 19.46 -6.25
CA VAL A 30 -4.53 20.09 -7.56
C VAL A 30 -3.24 20.91 -7.56
N ASP A 31 -3.00 21.70 -6.51
CA ASP A 31 -1.80 22.53 -6.37
C ASP A 31 -0.55 21.65 -6.32
N GLN A 32 -0.56 20.59 -5.51
CA GLN A 32 0.55 19.65 -5.42
C GLN A 32 0.77 18.89 -6.73
N LEU A 33 -0.30 18.52 -7.43
CA LEU A 33 -0.22 17.84 -8.71
C LEU A 33 0.36 18.74 -9.81
N ALA A 34 -0.01 20.02 -9.83
CA ALA A 34 0.54 20.99 -10.76
C ALA A 34 2.03 21.25 -10.49
N GLU A 35 2.42 21.32 -9.23
CA GLU A 35 3.83 21.41 -8.83
C GLU A 35 4.63 20.20 -9.32
N VAL A 36 4.12 18.97 -9.10
CA VAL A 36 4.82 17.74 -9.51
C VAL A 36 4.93 17.60 -11.02
N LEU A 37 3.85 17.91 -11.76
CA LEU A 37 3.82 17.70 -13.20
C LEU A 37 4.42 18.84 -14.02
N THR A 38 4.39 20.07 -13.49
CA THR A 38 4.76 21.27 -14.27
C THR A 38 5.68 22.23 -13.54
N GLY A 39 5.89 22.07 -12.22
CA GLY A 39 6.66 23.00 -11.38
C GLY A 39 6.08 24.40 -11.30
N GLN A 40 4.78 24.55 -11.60
CA GLN A 40 4.08 25.82 -11.75
C GLN A 40 2.67 25.72 -11.16
N PRO A 41 2.06 26.85 -10.77
CA PRO A 41 0.69 26.85 -10.27
C PRO A 41 -0.31 26.35 -11.34
N PRO A 42 -1.41 25.70 -10.93
CA PRO A 42 -2.38 25.12 -11.83
C PRO A 42 -3.05 26.20 -12.69
N ARG A 43 -3.05 25.98 -14.01
CA ARG A 43 -3.75 26.84 -14.98
C ARG A 43 -5.21 26.41 -15.14
N SER A 44 -6.02 27.27 -15.76
CA SER A 44 -7.38 26.89 -16.15
C SER A 44 -7.38 25.64 -17.04
N GLY A 45 -8.28 24.69 -16.76
CA GLY A 45 -8.37 23.42 -17.48
C GLY A 45 -7.25 22.42 -17.18
N PHE A 46 -6.40 22.66 -16.17
CA PHE A 46 -5.32 21.74 -15.79
C PHE A 46 -5.83 20.32 -15.49
N VAL A 47 -6.89 20.19 -14.68
CA VAL A 47 -7.47 18.89 -14.32
C VAL A 47 -8.06 18.19 -15.56
N ASP A 48 -8.63 18.92 -16.51
CA ASP A 48 -9.13 18.36 -17.77
C ASP A 48 -7.99 17.88 -18.68
N ALA A 49 -6.82 18.54 -18.63
CA ALA A 49 -5.62 18.07 -19.32
C ALA A 49 -5.08 16.79 -18.67
N VAL A 50 -4.95 16.77 -17.34
CA VAL A 50 -4.56 15.57 -16.58
C VAL A 50 -5.52 14.40 -16.88
N ARG A 51 -6.82 14.63 -16.84
CA ARG A 51 -7.85 13.61 -17.12
C ARG A 51 -7.70 12.99 -18.51
N ARG A 52 -7.35 13.80 -19.52
CA ARG A 52 -7.12 13.32 -20.90
C ARG A 52 -5.85 12.49 -21.01
N SER A 53 -4.78 12.86 -20.31
CA SER A 53 -3.49 12.15 -20.35
C SER A 53 -3.43 10.91 -19.46
N PHE A 54 -4.24 10.85 -18.39
CA PHE A 54 -4.22 9.76 -17.40
C PHE A 54 -4.27 8.32 -17.97
N PRO A 55 -5.12 7.98 -18.96
CA PRO A 55 -5.15 6.62 -19.50
C PRO A 55 -3.89 6.27 -20.31
N ASP A 56 -3.27 7.25 -20.96
CA ASP A 56 -2.22 7.02 -21.95
C ASP A 56 -0.79 7.28 -21.41
N ASP A 57 -0.66 8.04 -20.32
CA ASP A 57 0.61 8.46 -19.75
C ASP A 57 0.82 7.84 -18.35
N PRO A 58 1.73 6.84 -18.21
CA PRO A 58 2.07 6.23 -16.93
C PRO A 58 2.63 7.20 -15.89
N LEU A 59 3.36 8.25 -16.31
CA LEU A 59 3.92 9.24 -15.38
C LEU A 59 2.82 10.12 -14.79
N VAL A 60 1.87 10.56 -15.63
CA VAL A 60 0.69 11.31 -15.17
C VAL A 60 -0.14 10.45 -14.22
N ARG A 61 -0.32 9.17 -14.56
CA ARG A 61 -1.04 8.22 -13.72
C ARG A 61 -0.38 8.06 -12.35
N ASP A 62 0.91 7.77 -12.33
CA ASP A 62 1.67 7.60 -11.09
C ASP A 62 1.66 8.88 -10.23
N ALA A 63 1.84 10.04 -10.86
CA ALA A 63 1.76 11.33 -10.18
C ALA A 63 0.39 11.56 -9.54
N VAL A 64 -0.71 11.30 -10.25
CA VAL A 64 -2.07 11.44 -9.72
C VAL A 64 -2.28 10.51 -8.52
N LEU A 65 -1.92 9.23 -8.65
CA LEU A 65 -2.09 8.25 -7.58
C LEU A 65 -1.23 8.61 -6.35
N SER A 66 0.03 8.93 -6.56
CA SER A 66 1.00 9.28 -5.51
C SER A 66 0.62 10.58 -4.79
N VAL A 67 0.19 11.61 -5.52
CA VAL A 67 -0.23 12.88 -4.92
C VAL A 67 -1.52 12.71 -4.13
N ILE A 68 -2.52 11.97 -4.63
CA ILE A 68 -3.74 11.70 -3.88
C ILE A 68 -3.43 10.90 -2.60
N ALA A 69 -2.63 9.83 -2.70
CA ALA A 69 -2.20 9.05 -1.54
C ALA A 69 -1.51 9.93 -0.48
N THR A 70 -0.62 10.82 -0.93
CA THR A 70 0.17 11.68 -0.05
C THR A 70 -0.68 12.80 0.57
N VAL A 71 -1.44 13.54 -0.23
CA VAL A 71 -2.14 14.76 0.21
C VAL A 71 -3.47 14.44 0.87
N ALA A 72 -4.29 13.57 0.25
CA ALA A 72 -5.62 13.26 0.77
C ALA A 72 -5.58 12.24 1.91
N PHE A 73 -4.60 11.33 1.90
CA PHE A 73 -4.50 10.24 2.89
C PHE A 73 -3.22 10.27 3.73
N ARG A 74 -2.40 11.34 3.65
CA ARG A 74 -1.15 11.48 4.42
C ARG A 74 -0.18 10.30 4.23
N GLY A 75 -0.17 9.73 3.03
CA GLY A 75 0.63 8.55 2.67
C GLY A 75 0.10 7.23 3.26
N ARG A 76 -1.05 7.22 3.93
CA ARG A 76 -1.67 6.02 4.50
C ARG A 76 -3.12 5.91 4.06
N VAL A 77 -3.34 5.17 2.98
CA VAL A 77 -4.68 4.87 2.48
C VAL A 77 -5.34 3.84 3.40
N PRO A 78 -6.49 4.14 4.02
CA PRO A 78 -7.19 3.17 4.85
C PRO A 78 -7.67 1.99 4.01
N SER A 79 -7.61 0.77 4.56
CA SER A 79 -8.07 -0.45 3.88
C SER A 79 -9.60 -0.55 3.77
N SER A 80 -10.32 0.28 4.52
CA SER A 80 -11.78 0.41 4.50
C SER A 80 -12.19 1.82 4.91
N ARG A 81 -13.40 2.22 4.53
CA ARG A 81 -13.93 3.54 4.89
C ARG A 81 -14.09 3.68 6.42
N PRO A 82 -13.49 4.71 7.05
CA PRO A 82 -13.68 4.98 8.47
C PRO A 82 -15.15 5.25 8.83
N ARG A 83 -15.61 4.68 9.95
CA ARG A 83 -16.98 4.92 10.46
C ARG A 83 -17.13 6.35 10.98
N GLY A 84 -18.31 6.94 10.77
CA GLY A 84 -18.65 8.26 11.32
C GLY A 84 -18.12 9.47 10.55
N VAL A 85 -17.39 9.28 9.44
CA VAL A 85 -16.88 10.38 8.61
C VAL A 85 -17.60 10.39 7.25
N SER A 86 -18.15 11.55 6.86
CA SER A 86 -18.67 11.74 5.51
C SER A 86 -17.51 11.97 4.55
N TRP A 87 -17.21 10.97 3.72
CA TRP A 87 -16.31 11.14 2.59
C TRP A 87 -17.12 11.43 1.34
N ASP A 88 -16.61 12.34 0.51
CA ASP A 88 -17.11 12.55 -0.84
C ASP A 88 -17.01 11.26 -1.66
N ARG A 89 -17.99 11.00 -2.52
CA ARG A 89 -18.05 9.80 -3.35
C ARG A 89 -16.80 9.63 -4.23
N GLY A 90 -16.24 10.73 -4.73
CA GLY A 90 -14.99 10.72 -5.49
C GLY A 90 -13.78 10.35 -4.64
N LEU A 91 -13.68 10.90 -3.42
CA LEU A 91 -12.62 10.52 -2.48
C LEU A 91 -12.67 9.04 -2.10
N VAL A 92 -13.87 8.51 -1.87
CA VAL A 92 -14.09 7.07 -1.59
C VAL A 92 -13.60 6.21 -2.75
N TRP A 93 -13.88 6.61 -3.99
CA TRP A 93 -13.43 5.88 -5.16
C TRP A 93 -11.90 5.84 -5.27
N TRP A 94 -11.24 7.00 -5.09
CA TRP A 94 -9.78 7.07 -5.08
C TRP A 94 -9.17 6.22 -3.96
N ALA A 95 -9.76 6.23 -2.77
CA ALA A 95 -9.32 5.40 -1.66
C ALA A 95 -9.43 3.90 -1.99
N ALA A 96 -10.53 3.48 -2.62
CA ALA A 96 -10.74 2.10 -3.02
C ALA A 96 -9.70 1.64 -4.04
N VAL A 97 -9.46 2.43 -5.09
CA VAL A 97 -8.46 2.12 -6.13
C VAL A 97 -7.05 2.03 -5.53
N LEU A 98 -6.66 3.00 -4.70
CA LEU A 98 -5.35 2.98 -4.04
C LEU A 98 -5.20 1.82 -3.06
N ALA A 99 -6.30 1.34 -2.48
CA ALA A 99 -6.33 0.15 -1.64
C ALA A 99 -6.42 -1.17 -2.44
N GLY A 100 -6.45 -1.13 -3.77
CA GLY A 100 -6.62 -2.31 -4.63
C GLY A 100 -8.00 -2.97 -4.49
N ARG A 101 -9.03 -2.19 -4.14
CA ARG A 101 -10.39 -2.66 -3.86
C ARG A 101 -11.40 -2.03 -4.81
N SER A 102 -12.53 -2.72 -5.01
CA SER A 102 -13.68 -2.09 -5.65
C SER A 102 -14.30 -1.03 -4.72
N PRO A 103 -14.89 0.06 -5.25
CA PRO A 103 -15.59 1.04 -4.42
C PRO A 103 -16.74 0.47 -3.59
N GLN A 104 -17.38 -0.61 -4.07
CA GLN A 104 -18.45 -1.29 -3.36
C GLN A 104 -17.89 -2.04 -2.14
N ASP A 105 -16.82 -2.81 -2.31
CA ASP A 105 -16.17 -3.54 -1.21
C ASP A 105 -15.52 -2.60 -0.19
N TYR A 106 -15.07 -1.42 -0.65
CA TYR A 106 -14.47 -0.40 0.21
C TYR A 106 -15.48 0.28 1.14
N THR A 107 -16.74 0.37 0.70
CA THR A 107 -17.85 1.00 1.45
C THR A 107 -18.68 0.01 2.25
N ALA A 108 -18.65 -1.27 1.87
CA ALA A 108 -19.25 -2.31 2.67
C ALA A 108 -18.65 -2.27 4.09
N PRO A 109 -19.48 -2.40 5.14
CA PRO A 109 -18.94 -2.72 6.46
C PRO A 109 -18.04 -3.96 6.29
N PRO A 110 -16.88 -4.05 6.98
CA PRO A 110 -16.09 -5.26 6.94
C PRO A 110 -17.04 -6.40 7.29
N VAL A 111 -17.34 -7.25 6.31
CA VAL A 111 -18.09 -8.47 6.56
C VAL A 111 -17.20 -9.21 7.54
N GLU A 112 -17.68 -9.43 8.76
CA GLU A 112 -17.15 -10.50 9.59
C GLU A 112 -17.42 -11.78 8.82
N VAL A 113 -16.53 -12.07 7.88
CA VAL A 113 -16.44 -13.39 7.31
C VAL A 113 -15.90 -14.21 8.45
N ASP A 114 -16.74 -15.06 9.02
CA ASP A 114 -16.31 -16.11 9.94
C ASP A 114 -15.38 -17.02 9.15
N GLN A 115 -14.11 -16.61 9.06
CA GLN A 115 -13.09 -17.36 8.34
C GLN A 115 -12.81 -18.58 9.22
N PRO A 116 -13.06 -19.81 8.74
CA PRO A 116 -12.53 -20.97 9.45
C PRO A 116 -11.02 -20.78 9.56
N ALA A 117 -10.50 -20.89 10.79
CA ALA A 117 -9.08 -20.66 11.06
C ALA A 117 -8.23 -21.56 10.15
N LEU A 118 -7.66 -20.99 9.09
CA LEU A 118 -6.81 -21.72 8.16
C LEU A 118 -5.50 -22.19 8.81
N PHE A 119 -5.14 -21.56 9.94
CA PHE A 119 -4.04 -21.97 10.80
C PHE A 119 -4.50 -21.83 12.25
N GLY A 120 -4.22 -22.84 13.07
CA GLY A 120 -4.54 -22.84 14.49
C GLY A 120 -3.93 -21.63 15.20
N TYR A 121 -4.56 -21.19 16.30
CA TYR A 121 -4.04 -20.14 17.16
C TYR A 121 -2.59 -20.46 17.56
N VAL A 122 -1.64 -19.71 17.00
CA VAL A 122 -0.26 -19.72 17.46
C VAL A 122 -0.19 -18.68 18.58
N PRO A 123 0.01 -19.08 19.85
CA PRO A 123 0.14 -18.11 20.93
C PRO A 123 1.29 -17.15 20.64
N PRO A 124 1.13 -15.85 20.96
CA PRO A 124 2.19 -14.88 20.73
C PRO A 124 3.46 -15.31 21.48
N PRO A 125 4.65 -15.13 20.86
CA PRO A 125 5.92 -15.53 21.46
C PRO A 125 6.09 -14.86 22.82
N ALA A 126 6.69 -15.58 23.76
CA ALA A 126 6.85 -15.09 25.12
C ALA A 126 7.63 -13.76 25.12
N PRO A 127 7.41 -12.87 26.09
CA PRO A 127 8.10 -11.58 26.15
C PRO A 127 9.64 -11.69 26.12
N SER A 128 10.18 -12.80 26.60
CA SER A 128 11.61 -13.17 26.54
C SER A 128 12.06 -13.47 25.11
N GLU A 129 11.31 -14.27 24.36
CA GLU A 129 11.60 -14.59 22.95
C GLU A 129 11.48 -13.36 22.06
N ARG A 130 10.47 -12.52 22.29
CA ARG A 130 10.32 -11.25 21.56
C ARG A 130 11.53 -10.33 21.79
N ARG A 131 12.06 -10.28 23.02
CA ARG A 131 13.26 -9.48 23.32
C ARG A 131 14.51 -10.09 22.69
N ALA A 132 14.67 -11.41 22.70
CA ALA A 132 15.78 -12.10 22.06
C ALA A 132 15.76 -11.88 20.53
N LEU A 133 14.59 -11.96 19.90
CA LEU A 133 14.42 -11.73 18.48
C LEU A 133 14.72 -10.28 18.09
N VAL A 134 14.23 -9.31 18.89
CA VAL A 134 14.53 -7.89 18.68
C VAL A 134 16.01 -7.57 18.91
N ALA A 135 16.66 -8.22 19.88
CA ALA A 135 18.10 -8.07 20.10
C ALA A 135 18.90 -8.64 18.92
N ALA A 136 18.57 -9.84 18.44
CA ALA A 136 19.21 -10.45 17.28
C ALA A 136 19.05 -9.62 16.00
N LEU A 137 17.84 -9.07 15.76
CA LEU A 137 17.59 -8.17 14.62
C LEU A 137 18.40 -6.87 14.72
N ARG A 138 18.52 -6.30 15.91
CA ARG A 138 19.31 -5.09 16.13
C ARG A 138 20.80 -5.34 15.97
N ASP A 139 21.30 -6.48 16.42
CA ASP A 139 22.70 -6.85 16.30
C ASP A 139 23.08 -7.11 14.83
N LEU A 140 22.17 -7.75 14.07
CA LEU A 140 22.33 -8.00 12.64
C LEU A 140 22.29 -6.70 11.82
N LEU A 141 21.49 -5.72 12.24
CA LEU A 141 21.47 -4.38 11.64
C LEU A 141 22.68 -3.52 12.05
N ALA A 142 23.19 -3.68 13.27
CA ALA A 142 24.37 -2.95 13.76
C ALA A 142 25.68 -3.42 13.09
N GLN A 143 25.74 -4.67 12.62
CA GLN A 143 26.91 -5.24 11.93
C GLN A 143 27.09 -4.78 10.47
N ARG A 144 26.20 -3.92 9.90
CA ARG A 144 26.34 -3.44 8.52
C ARG A 144 26.16 -1.94 8.35
N THR A 145 27.21 -1.31 7.83
CA THR A 145 27.20 0.04 7.24
C THR A 145 27.02 -0.10 5.72
N GLY A 146 25.86 0.26 5.15
CA GLY A 146 25.70 0.42 3.70
C GLY A 146 24.46 -0.22 3.06
N ASP A 147 23.48 0.64 2.81
CA ASP A 147 22.39 0.73 1.80
C ASP A 147 21.87 -0.42 0.93
N GLN A 148 22.02 -1.72 1.26
CA GLN A 148 21.19 -2.76 0.62
C GLN A 148 20.88 -3.91 1.60
N ILE A 149 19.59 -4.16 1.86
CA ILE A 149 19.12 -5.38 2.55
C ILE A 149 18.98 -6.48 1.48
N PRO A 150 19.87 -7.50 1.42
CA PRO A 150 19.70 -8.57 0.46
C PRO A 150 18.75 -9.61 1.05
N ALA A 151 17.71 -9.93 0.30
CA ALA A 151 16.69 -10.93 0.61
C ALA A 151 17.25 -12.33 1.00
N SER A 152 18.54 -12.59 0.77
CA SER A 152 19.23 -13.81 1.20
C SER A 152 19.39 -13.90 2.72
N ALA A 153 19.65 -12.79 3.42
CA ALA A 153 19.79 -12.79 4.89
C ALA A 153 18.45 -13.10 5.58
N ILE A 154 17.36 -12.56 5.04
CA ILE A 154 15.99 -12.82 5.51
C ILE A 154 15.62 -14.28 5.25
N ARG A 155 15.96 -14.84 4.08
CA ARG A 155 15.73 -16.26 3.76
C ARG A 155 16.54 -17.21 4.65
N GLN A 156 17.77 -16.85 5.00
CA GLN A 156 18.58 -17.65 5.93
C GLN A 156 18.02 -17.60 7.36
N LEU A 157 17.51 -16.46 7.81
CA LEU A 157 16.88 -16.35 9.13
C LEU A 157 15.58 -17.16 9.20
N ILE A 158 14.77 -17.15 8.13
CA ILE A 158 13.56 -17.98 8.01
C ILE A 158 13.94 -19.47 8.02
N ALA A 159 14.96 -19.87 7.26
CA ALA A 159 15.40 -21.26 7.23
C ALA A 159 15.96 -21.75 8.57
N GLN A 160 16.62 -20.90 9.35
CA GLN A 160 17.11 -21.25 10.70
C GLN A 160 15.98 -21.39 11.72
N LEU A 161 14.94 -20.57 11.63
CA LEU A 161 13.75 -20.67 12.49
C LEU A 161 12.94 -21.94 12.21
N GLU A 162 12.87 -22.36 10.94
CA GLU A 162 12.19 -23.61 10.55
C GLU A 162 12.95 -24.86 11.04
N HIS A 163 14.29 -24.85 10.99
CA HIS A 163 15.10 -25.98 11.46
C HIS A 163 15.20 -26.06 12.99
N GLY A 164 15.19 -24.93 13.70
CA GLY A 164 15.22 -24.91 15.17
C GLY A 164 13.94 -25.42 15.82
N SER A 165 12.81 -25.40 15.11
CA SER A 165 11.51 -25.87 15.62
C SER A 165 11.33 -27.40 15.49
N GLN A 166 12.24 -28.08 14.79
CA GLN A 166 12.14 -29.52 14.52
C GLN A 166 12.93 -30.41 15.51
N ASP A 167 13.79 -29.82 16.36
CA ASP A 167 14.63 -30.55 17.32
C ASP A 167 14.00 -30.70 18.73
N ASP A 168 12.86 -30.06 19.00
CA ASP A 168 12.17 -30.14 20.30
C ASP A 168 11.12 -31.28 20.36
N GLY A 169 11.35 -32.35 19.58
CA GLY A 169 10.34 -33.37 19.29
C GLY A 169 10.79 -34.84 19.37
N ARG A 170 12.00 -35.16 19.86
CA ARG A 170 12.41 -36.58 20.03
C ARG A 170 13.34 -36.82 21.24
N GLY A 171 12.84 -37.63 22.17
CA GLY A 171 13.60 -38.27 23.25
C GLY A 171 13.25 -37.67 24.61
N ARG A 172 12.20 -38.13 25.32
CA ARG A 172 12.19 -39.34 26.16
C ARG A 172 13.41 -39.49 27.07
#